data_AF-A0A924FQA6-F1
#
_entry.id   AF-A0A924FQA6-F1
#
_cell.length_a   1.000
_cell.length_b   1.000
_cell.length_c   1.000
_cell.angle_alpha   90.00
_cell.angle_beta   90.00
_cell.angle_gamma   90.00
#
_symmetry.space_group_name_H-M   'P 1'
#
loop_
_entity.id
_entity.type
_entity.pdbx_description
1 polymer ?
#
loop_
_entity_poly.entity_id
_entity_poly.type
_entity_poly.pdbx_seq_one_letter_code
_entity_poly.pdbx_strand_id
1 'polypeptide(L)'
;MAAFDSNVLKLAPDAATPAYRTAPHNIEAEQSVLGAMLVNNDAFYRVSDFLKPEHFFEPIHQTIYETASSIIRAGKVATPVTLKTFLPTDTDLGGMTVGQYLARLAAEATTIINAHDYGRTIYELAIRRQLIHVGEDMVNVAYDAPVDFAPRA
;
A
#
# COMPACT_ATOMS: atom_id res chain seq x y z
N MET A 1 52.66 5.71 -34.06
CA MET A 1 52.60 6.15 -32.66
C MET A 1 51.26 6.86 -32.46
N ALA A 2 50.20 6.10 -32.18
CA ALA A 2 48.84 6.62 -32.09
C ALA A 2 48.54 7.00 -30.63
N ALA A 3 48.27 8.28 -30.39
CA ALA A 3 47.74 8.75 -29.11
C ALA A 3 46.25 8.42 -29.07
N PHE A 4 45.87 7.54 -28.14
CA PHE A 4 44.48 7.33 -27.78
C PHE A 4 44.09 8.42 -26.79
N ASP A 5 43.46 9.48 -27.28
CA ASP A 5 42.86 10.52 -26.44
C ASP A 5 41.61 9.96 -25.75
N SER A 6 41.85 9.43 -24.54
CA SER A 6 41.09 9.68 -23.31
C SER A 6 39.64 10.18 -23.47
N ASN A 7 38.72 9.27 -23.79
CA ASN A 7 37.28 9.49 -23.61
C ASN A 7 36.70 8.44 -22.67
N VAL A 8 37.22 8.41 -21.45
CA VAL A 8 36.57 7.71 -20.33
C VAL A 8 35.48 8.64 -19.81
N LEU A 9 34.24 8.37 -20.24
CA LEU A 9 33.04 8.91 -19.62
C LEU A 9 33.17 8.73 -18.10
N LYS A 10 33.30 9.85 -17.37
CA LYS A 10 32.98 9.90 -15.94
C LYS A 10 31.47 9.68 -15.80
N LEU A 11 31.04 8.43 -15.81
CA LEU A 11 29.81 8.01 -15.13
C LEU A 11 30.15 7.90 -13.64
N ALA A 12 30.38 9.04 -13.00
CA ALA A 12 30.09 9.14 -11.58
C ALA A 12 28.56 9.23 -11.51
N PRO A 13 27.84 8.29 -10.89
CA PRO A 13 26.49 8.60 -10.47
C PRO A 13 26.64 9.78 -9.51
N ASP A 14 25.98 10.89 -9.83
CA ASP A 14 25.78 11.97 -8.85
C ASP A 14 25.31 11.28 -7.57
N ALA A 15 26.13 11.40 -6.52
CA ALA A 15 25.76 11.01 -5.18
C ALA A 15 24.69 12.00 -4.71
N ALA A 16 23.50 11.86 -5.30
CA ALA A 16 22.30 12.51 -4.82
C ALA A 16 22.12 12.02 -3.40
N THR A 17 22.24 12.96 -2.47
CA THR A 17 21.75 12.92 -1.09
C THR A 17 20.59 11.94 -0.99
N PRO A 18 20.55 10.99 -0.03
CA PRO A 18 19.45 10.06 0.07
C PRO A 18 18.16 10.86 0.29
N ALA A 19 17.42 11.11 -0.80
CA ALA A 19 16.03 11.46 -0.71
C ALA A 19 15.43 10.32 0.10
N TYR A 20 14.86 10.62 1.27
CA TYR A 20 14.11 9.64 2.05
C TYR A 20 13.11 8.99 1.08
N ARG A 21 13.42 7.79 0.60
CA ARG A 21 12.63 7.11 -0.42
C ARG A 21 11.42 6.55 0.31
N THR A 22 10.31 7.28 0.26
CA THR A 22 9.05 6.77 0.80
C THR A 22 8.57 5.62 -0.06
N ALA A 23 8.12 4.54 0.56
CA ALA A 23 7.58 3.39 -0.16
C ALA A 23 6.40 3.83 -1.05
N PRO A 24 6.26 3.29 -2.28
CA PRO A 24 5.20 3.69 -3.21
C PRO A 24 3.80 3.40 -2.64
N HIS A 25 2.95 4.43 -2.63
CA HIS A 25 1.59 4.39 -2.10
C HIS A 25 0.69 5.44 -2.78
N ASN A 26 -0.63 5.28 -2.64
CA ASN A 26 -1.62 6.25 -3.09
C ASN A 26 -2.81 6.26 -2.12
N ILE A 27 -2.77 7.19 -1.17
CA ILE A 27 -3.79 7.30 -0.11
C ILE A 27 -5.17 7.62 -0.69
N GLU A 28 -5.24 8.43 -1.75
CA GLU A 28 -6.51 8.80 -2.37
C GLU A 28 -7.20 7.59 -3.02
N ALA A 29 -6.43 6.69 -3.65
CA ALA A 29 -6.95 5.44 -4.19
C ALA A 29 -7.48 4.53 -3.07
N GLU A 30 -6.73 4.41 -1.96
CA GLU A 30 -7.15 3.64 -0.79
C GLU A 30 -8.46 4.17 -0.20
N GLN A 31 -8.55 5.48 0.03
CA GLN A 31 -9.75 6.14 0.53
C GLN A 31 -10.93 5.98 -0.43
N SER A 32 -10.69 6.03 -1.75
CA SER A 32 -11.72 5.84 -2.78
C SER A 32 -12.30 4.42 -2.76
N VAL A 33 -11.47 3.38 -2.62
CA VAL A 33 -11.94 1.99 -2.53
C VAL A 33 -12.74 1.77 -1.24
N LEU A 34 -12.22 2.24 -0.10
CA LEU A 34 -12.89 2.09 1.19
C LEU A 34 -14.22 2.86 1.21
N GLY A 35 -14.23 4.10 0.73
CA GLY A 35 -15.43 4.92 0.60
C GLY A 35 -16.49 4.24 -0.27
N ALA A 36 -16.08 3.73 -1.45
CA ALA A 36 -16.98 3.00 -2.34
C ALA A 36 -17.57 1.75 -1.65
N MET A 37 -16.77 0.98 -0.92
CA MET A 37 -17.24 -0.17 -0.14
C MET A 37 -18.25 0.22 0.93
N LEU A 38 -18.03 1.34 1.64
CA LEU A 38 -18.91 1.82 2.71
C LEU A 38 -20.26 2.35 2.20
N VAL A 39 -20.31 2.81 0.94
CA VAL A 39 -21.53 3.31 0.29
C VAL A 39 -22.27 2.18 -0.44
N ASN A 40 -21.55 1.33 -1.17
CA ASN A 40 -22.10 0.19 -1.87
C ASN A 40 -21.19 -1.04 -1.69
N ASN A 41 -21.64 -2.02 -0.91
CA ASN A 41 -20.88 -3.23 -0.65
C ASN A 41 -20.62 -4.08 -1.91
N ASP A 42 -21.30 -3.84 -3.03
CA ASP A 42 -20.95 -4.49 -4.31
C ASP A 42 -19.54 -4.13 -4.78
N ALA A 43 -19.01 -2.97 -4.36
CA ALA A 43 -17.64 -2.57 -4.65
C ALA A 43 -16.61 -3.55 -4.07
N PHE A 44 -16.93 -4.22 -2.95
CA PHE A 44 -16.07 -5.25 -2.38
C PHE A 44 -15.86 -6.42 -3.34
N TYR A 45 -16.93 -6.93 -3.95
CA TYR A 45 -16.87 -8.08 -4.86
C TYR A 45 -16.11 -7.76 -6.16
N ARG A 46 -15.97 -6.48 -6.52
CA ARG A 46 -15.17 -6.06 -7.68
C ARG A 46 -13.66 -6.11 -7.44
N VAL A 47 -13.23 -6.11 -6.18
CA VAL A 47 -11.80 -6.05 -5.81
C VAL A 47 -11.33 -7.27 -5.01
N SER A 48 -12.25 -8.02 -4.39
CA SER A 48 -11.94 -9.10 -3.44
C SER A 48 -11.13 -10.26 -4.01
N ASP A 49 -11.08 -10.39 -5.33
CA ASP A 49 -10.37 -11.48 -6.01
C ASP A 49 -8.85 -11.26 -6.02
N PHE A 50 -8.39 -10.01 -5.91
CA PHE A 50 -6.97 -9.67 -5.99
C PHE A 50 -6.49 -8.73 -4.88
N LEU A 51 -7.38 -7.95 -4.27
CA LEU A 51 -7.04 -7.01 -3.21
C LEU A 51 -7.16 -7.68 -1.84
N LYS A 52 -6.16 -7.48 -0.99
CA LYS A 52 -6.07 -8.01 0.38
C LYS A 52 -5.75 -6.87 1.35
N PRO A 53 -6.04 -7.03 2.65
CA PRO A 53 -5.72 -6.00 3.65
C PRO A 53 -4.26 -5.54 3.57
N GLU A 54 -3.32 -6.49 3.46
CA GLU A 54 -1.87 -6.21 3.42
C GLU A 54 -1.41 -5.36 2.21
N HIS A 55 -2.27 -5.19 1.20
CA HIS A 55 -1.97 -4.36 0.03
C HIS A 55 -2.18 -2.86 0.29
N PHE A 56 -2.90 -2.48 1.34
CA PHE A 56 -3.03 -1.08 1.73
C PHE A 56 -1.75 -0.60 2.42
N PHE A 57 -1.30 0.61 2.10
CA PHE A 57 -0.12 1.21 2.73
C PHE A 57 -0.43 1.67 4.15
N GLU A 58 -1.60 2.28 4.37
CA GLU A 58 -1.98 2.79 5.69
C GLU A 58 -2.53 1.70 6.60
N PRO A 59 -1.97 1.48 7.81
CA PRO A 59 -2.43 0.43 8.72
C PRO A 59 -3.91 0.52 9.09
N ILE A 60 -4.44 1.75 9.22
CA ILE A 60 -5.87 1.96 9.48
C ILE A 60 -6.73 1.48 8.30
N HIS A 61 -6.26 1.67 7.06
CA HIS A 61 -6.97 1.19 5.88
C HIS A 61 -6.97 -0.34 5.78
N GLN A 62 -5.87 -0.99 6.16
CA GLN A 62 -5.80 -2.46 6.27
C GLN A 62 -6.90 -2.97 7.21
N THR A 63 -6.96 -2.39 8.42
CA THR A 63 -7.95 -2.75 9.45
C THR A 63 -9.39 -2.50 8.98
N ILE A 64 -9.66 -1.35 8.34
CA ILE A 64 -10.98 -1.02 7.80
C ILE A 64 -11.37 -2.02 6.72
N TYR A 65 -10.48 -2.32 5.77
CA TYR A 65 -10.74 -3.26 4.68
C TYR A 65 -11.02 -4.67 5.21
N GLU A 66 -10.20 -5.16 6.14
CA GLU A 66 -10.36 -6.48 6.76
C GLU A 66 -11.69 -6.60 7.50
N THR A 67 -12.03 -5.59 8.31
CA THR A 67 -13.27 -5.54 9.07
C THR A 67 -14.49 -5.49 8.15
N ALA A 68 -14.46 -4.61 7.13
CA ALA A 68 -15.52 -4.52 6.13
C ALA A 68 -15.71 -5.85 5.38
N SER A 69 -14.61 -6.44 4.93
CA SER A 69 -14.60 -7.73 4.22
C SER A 69 -15.23 -8.83 5.06
N SER A 70 -14.90 -8.89 6.35
CA SER A 70 -15.45 -9.89 7.28
C SER A 70 -16.96 -9.72 7.49
N ILE A 71 -17.44 -8.47 7.64
CA ILE A 71 -18.87 -8.17 7.77
C ILE A 71 -19.63 -8.57 6.49
N ILE A 72 -19.11 -8.19 5.32
CA ILE A 72 -19.74 -8.47 4.02
C ILE A 72 -19.79 -9.99 3.75
N ARG A 73 -18.68 -10.71 4.00
CA ARG A 73 -18.64 -12.18 3.86
C ARG A 73 -19.58 -12.90 4.82
N ALA A 74 -19.88 -12.32 5.98
CA ALA A 74 -20.89 -12.82 6.91
C ALA A 74 -22.34 -12.51 6.49
N GLY A 75 -22.56 -11.96 5.29
CA GLY A 75 -23.87 -11.60 4.76
C GLY A 75 -24.48 -10.35 5.40
N LYS A 76 -23.68 -9.53 6.09
CA LYS A 76 -24.12 -8.29 6.74
C LYS A 76 -23.69 -7.08 5.91
N VAL A 77 -24.37 -5.96 6.09
CA VAL A 77 -24.05 -4.71 5.39
C VAL A 77 -22.96 -3.96 6.15
N ALA A 78 -21.84 -3.70 5.49
CA ALA A 78 -20.76 -2.85 5.97
C ALA A 78 -21.08 -1.37 5.68
N THR A 79 -21.28 -0.60 6.73
CA THR A 79 -21.51 0.85 6.73
C THR A 79 -20.61 1.52 7.76
N PRO A 80 -20.41 2.86 7.70
CA PRO A 80 -19.68 3.58 8.74
C PRO A 80 -20.19 3.30 10.17
N VAL A 81 -21.51 3.16 10.32
CA VAL A 81 -22.16 2.90 11.62
C VAL A 81 -21.91 1.49 12.12
N THR A 82 -21.87 0.50 11.23
CA THR A 82 -21.57 -0.89 11.62
C THR A 82 -20.08 -1.07 11.89
N LEU A 83 -19.19 -0.52 11.05
CA LEU A 83 -17.74 -0.71 11.19
C LEU A 83 -17.21 -0.08 12.47
N LYS A 84 -17.68 1.12 12.85
CA LYS A 84 -17.18 1.80 14.05
C LYS A 84 -17.32 0.97 15.33
N THR A 85 -18.22 -0.02 15.35
CA THR A 85 -18.43 -0.90 16.53
C THR A 85 -17.35 -1.97 16.67
N PHE A 86 -16.61 -2.26 15.59
CA PHE A 86 -15.55 -3.26 15.54
C PHE A 86 -14.15 -2.66 15.47
N LEU A 87 -14.04 -1.32 15.35
CA LEU A 87 -12.75 -0.63 15.28
C LEU A 87 -12.37 -0.01 16.63
N PRO A 88 -11.06 0.07 16.96
CA PRO A 88 -10.60 0.64 18.22
C PRO A 88 -11.00 2.10 18.34
N THR A 89 -11.73 2.45 19.41
CA THR A 89 -12.33 3.78 19.59
C THR A 89 -11.28 4.86 19.87
N ASP A 90 -10.13 4.48 20.40
CA ASP A 90 -9.04 5.38 20.81
C ASP A 90 -7.99 5.64 19.71
N THR A 91 -8.27 5.22 18.46
CA THR A 91 -7.37 5.51 17.34
C THR A 91 -7.47 6.99 16.97
N ASP A 92 -6.44 7.77 17.29
CA ASP A 92 -6.34 9.16 16.85
C ASP A 92 -5.92 9.23 15.37
N LEU A 93 -6.82 9.74 14.53
CA LEU A 93 -6.60 9.91 13.09
C LEU A 93 -6.41 11.40 12.77
N GLY A 94 -5.43 12.02 13.42
CA GLY A 94 -5.09 13.43 13.22
C GLY A 94 -6.17 14.37 13.77
N GLY A 95 -6.68 14.10 14.97
CA GLY A 95 -7.76 14.86 15.61
C GLY A 95 -9.17 14.44 15.19
N MET A 96 -9.29 13.41 14.34
CA MET A 96 -10.58 12.80 13.98
C MET A 96 -10.77 11.49 14.73
N THR A 97 -12.00 11.27 15.22
CA THR A 97 -12.42 9.94 15.68
C THR A 97 -12.57 9.00 14.50
N VAL A 98 -12.45 7.68 14.74
CA VAL A 98 -12.69 6.65 13.71
C VAL A 98 -14.06 6.81 13.05
N GLY A 99 -15.10 7.12 13.83
CA GLY A 99 -16.45 7.33 13.29
C GLY A 99 -16.53 8.51 12.32
N GLN A 100 -15.88 9.63 12.64
CA GLN A 100 -15.80 10.79 11.74
C GLN A 100 -14.99 10.46 10.49
N TYR A 101 -13.91 9.69 10.63
CA TYR A 101 -13.10 9.28 9.49
C TYR A 101 -13.88 8.40 8.52
N LEU A 102 -14.58 7.38 9.01
CA LEU A 102 -15.44 6.52 8.19
C LEU A 102 -16.56 7.29 7.49
N ALA A 103 -17.15 8.27 8.19
CA ALA A 103 -18.17 9.15 7.59
C ALA A 103 -17.58 9.99 6.45
N ARG A 104 -16.35 10.49 6.62
CA ARG A 104 -15.63 11.25 5.58
C ARG A 104 -15.34 10.38 4.36
N LEU A 105 -14.83 9.17 4.54
CA LEU A 105 -14.59 8.21 3.45
C LEU A 105 -15.85 7.96 2.62
N ALA A 106 -16.98 7.72 3.29
CA ALA A 106 -18.26 7.50 2.63
C ALA A 106 -18.77 8.75 1.89
N ALA A 107 -18.53 9.95 2.43
CA ALA A 107 -18.94 11.21 1.80
C ALA A 107 -18.07 11.57 0.57
N GLU A 108 -16.78 11.23 0.60
CA GLU A 108 -15.81 11.47 -0.48
C GLU A 108 -15.89 10.43 -1.61
N ALA A 109 -16.74 9.41 -1.46
CA ALA A 109 -16.98 8.38 -2.48
C ALA A 109 -17.74 8.96 -3.68
N THR A 110 -17.03 9.69 -4.54
CA THR A 110 -17.58 10.46 -5.65
C THR A 110 -18.01 9.59 -6.84
N THR A 111 -17.44 8.39 -7.02
CA THR A 111 -17.89 7.43 -8.04
C THR A 111 -17.67 5.97 -7.60
N ILE A 112 -18.76 5.24 -7.33
CA ILE A 112 -18.75 3.79 -7.06
C ILE A 112 -18.16 3.00 -8.25
N ILE A 113 -18.18 3.59 -9.46
CA ILE A 113 -17.81 2.93 -10.71
C ILE A 113 -16.32 2.53 -10.72
N ASN A 114 -15.43 3.31 -10.10
CA ASN A 114 -13.98 3.17 -10.28
C ASN A 114 -13.28 2.29 -9.22
N ALA A 115 -14.03 1.59 -8.35
CA ALA A 115 -13.44 0.78 -7.28
C ALA A 115 -12.42 -0.26 -7.79
N HIS A 116 -12.67 -0.86 -8.96
CA HIS A 116 -11.75 -1.81 -9.58
C HIS A 116 -10.41 -1.17 -9.94
N ASP A 117 -10.41 -0.01 -10.60
CA ASP A 117 -9.19 0.65 -11.10
C ASP A 117 -8.35 1.21 -9.96
N TYR A 118 -8.99 1.79 -8.94
CA TYR A 118 -8.30 2.19 -7.72
C TYR A 118 -7.76 0.97 -6.96
N GLY A 119 -8.54 -0.11 -6.86
CA GLY A 119 -8.07 -1.38 -6.29
C GLY A 119 -6.83 -1.89 -7.01
N ARG A 120 -6.82 -1.84 -8.35
CA ARG A 120 -5.67 -2.27 -9.16
C ARG A 120 -4.45 -1.40 -8.92
N THR A 121 -4.63 -0.09 -8.81
CA THR A 121 -3.57 0.86 -8.47
C THR A 121 -2.94 0.51 -7.11
N ILE A 122 -3.75 0.26 -6.07
CA ILE A 122 -3.27 -0.14 -4.74
C ILE A 122 -2.47 -1.44 -4.83
N TYR A 123 -3.00 -2.44 -5.54
CA TYR A 123 -2.33 -3.72 -5.73
C TYR A 123 -0.96 -3.57 -6.40
N GLU A 124 -0.88 -2.82 -7.50
CA GLU A 124 0.38 -2.59 -8.21
C GLU A 124 1.41 -1.86 -7.36
N LEU A 125 0.98 -0.88 -6.56
CA LEU A 125 1.84 -0.19 -5.60
C LEU A 125 2.32 -1.14 -4.50
N ALA A 126 1.45 -2.04 -4.00
CA ALA A 126 1.83 -3.06 -3.02
C ALA A 126 2.90 -4.01 -3.56
N ILE A 127 2.75 -4.48 -4.81
CA ILE A 127 3.78 -5.30 -5.47
C ILE A 127 5.10 -4.54 -5.58
N ARG A 128 5.08 -3.25 -5.91
CA ARG A 128 6.31 -2.43 -5.94
C ARG A 128 6.96 -2.34 -4.55
N ARG A 129 6.18 -2.20 -3.47
CA ARG A 129 6.71 -2.23 -2.10
C ARG A 129 7.36 -3.57 -1.77
N GLN A 130 6.72 -4.68 -2.15
CA GLN A 130 7.29 -6.01 -1.95
C GLN A 130 8.60 -6.20 -2.72
N LEU A 131 8.69 -5.73 -3.97
CA LEU A 131 9.93 -5.79 -4.75
C LEU A 131 11.06 -4.97 -4.13
N ILE A 132 10.74 -3.80 -3.53
CA ILE A 132 11.72 -3.01 -2.79
C ILE A 132 12.26 -3.82 -1.61
N HIS A 133 11.38 -4.41 -0.80
CA HIS A 133 11.79 -5.23 0.35
C HIS A 133 12.66 -6.42 -0.05
N VAL A 134 12.29 -7.15 -1.11
CA VAL A 134 13.12 -8.25 -1.63
C VAL A 134 14.50 -7.74 -2.07
N GLY A 135 14.57 -6.58 -2.73
CA GLY A 135 15.83 -5.96 -3.13
C GLY A 135 16.70 -5.55 -1.93
N GLU A 136 16.09 -4.98 -0.89
CA GLU A 136 16.76 -4.62 0.37
C GLU A 136 17.29 -5.88 1.07
N ASP A 137 16.49 -6.93 1.17
CA ASP A 137 16.90 -8.22 1.75
C ASP A 137 18.07 -8.85 1.00
N MET A 138 18.05 -8.82 -0.34
CA MET A 138 19.16 -9.31 -1.17
C MET A 138 20.46 -8.54 -0.91
N VAL A 139 20.38 -7.22 -0.78
CA VAL A 139 21.55 -6.37 -0.47
C VAL A 139 22.07 -6.69 0.93
N ASN A 140 21.18 -6.79 1.92
CA ASN A 140 21.54 -7.10 3.30
C ASN A 140 22.23 -8.47 3.40
N VAL A 141 21.68 -9.50 2.73
CA VAL A 141 22.29 -10.84 2.67
C VAL A 141 23.67 -10.83 2.00
N ALA A 142 23.87 -9.98 0.99
CA ALA A 142 25.18 -9.87 0.32
C ALA A 142 26.25 -9.21 1.21
N TYR A 143 25.87 -8.27 2.07
CA TYR A 143 26.78 -7.66 3.05
C TYR A 143 27.03 -8.57 4.26
N ASP A 144 25.99 -9.22 4.79
CA ASP A 144 26.03 -10.07 5.99
C ASP A 144 26.19 -11.56 5.63
N ALA A 145 26.95 -11.87 4.57
CA ALA A 145 27.08 -13.21 4.02
C ALA A 145 27.34 -14.25 5.12
N PRO A 146 26.43 -15.22 5.34
CA PRO A 146 26.57 -16.23 6.38
C PRO A 146 27.87 -17.03 6.20
N VAL A 147 28.44 -17.53 7.30
CA VAL A 147 29.70 -18.32 7.29
C VAL A 147 29.62 -19.53 6.34
N ASP A 148 28.41 -20.06 6.13
CA ASP A 148 28.14 -21.19 5.23
C ASP A 148 28.22 -20.83 3.73
N PHE A 149 28.21 -19.54 3.38
CA PHE A 149 28.47 -19.01 2.04
C PHE A 149 29.96 -18.69 1.86
N ALA A 150 30.83 -19.64 2.19
CA ALA A 150 32.26 -19.49 1.95
C ALA A 150 32.53 -19.32 0.43
N PRO A 151 33.30 -18.30 0.00
CA PRO A 151 33.63 -18.12 -1.40
C PRO A 151 34.36 -19.36 -1.92
N ARG A 152 33.77 -20.03 -2.92
CA ARG A 152 34.42 -21.14 -3.61
C ARG A 152 35.46 -20.55 -4.56
N ALA A 153 36.73 -20.85 -4.28
CA ALA A 153 37.88 -20.49 -5.10
C ALA A 153 37.85 -21.19 -6.47
#